data_AF-A0A257UVU5-F1
#
_entry.id   AF-A0A257UVU5-F1
#
_cell.length_a   1.000
_cell.length_b   1.000
_cell.length_c   1.000
_cell.angle_alpha   90.00
_cell.angle_beta   90.00
_cell.angle_gamma   90.00
#
_symmetry.space_group_name_H-M   'P 1'
#
loop_
_entity.id
_entity.type
_entity.pdbx_description
1 polymer ?
#
loop_
_entity_poly.entity_id
_entity_poly.type
_entity_poly.pdbx_seq_one_letter_code
_entity_poly.pdbx_strand_id
1 'polypeptide(L)'
;MRWSKCAARSIGCRIRFSTSSSRRTVGTPAPSAASRRASCARWFRRWGPDTMAARLGTITQDVASLNEFITHLTDKIQFVLDATLGLINIAQSDLMKVLTIVSVIGIPPTLIAGIYGMNFVRMPELHWAFGYAYGLTLIVVTGVAPLFWFRKKGWL
;
A
#
# COMPACT_ATOMS: atom_id res chain seq x y z
N MET A 1 -48.84 -32.01 4.70
CA MET A 1 -49.10 -32.84 3.49
C MET A 1 -48.73 -31.95 2.30
N ARG A 2 -47.64 -32.16 1.53
CA ARG A 2 -47.63 -33.05 0.34
C ARG A 2 -46.35 -32.78 -0.48
N TRP A 3 -45.14 -33.11 0.02
CA TRP A 3 -43.89 -32.99 -0.78
C TRP A 3 -42.89 -34.13 -0.61
N SER A 4 -43.11 -35.07 0.31
CA SER A 4 -42.11 -36.09 0.66
C SER A 4 -42.21 -37.41 -0.13
N LYS A 5 -43.03 -37.47 -1.18
CA LYS A 5 -43.17 -38.65 -2.05
C LYS A 5 -42.87 -38.29 -3.51
N CYS A 6 -41.59 -38.11 -3.89
CA CYS A 6 -41.20 -38.31 -5.30
C CYS A 6 -39.68 -38.35 -5.60
N ALA A 7 -38.79 -37.80 -4.78
CA ALA A 7 -37.42 -37.54 -5.24
C ALA A 7 -36.37 -38.65 -5.02
N ALA A 8 -36.72 -39.83 -4.50
CA ALA A 8 -35.73 -40.88 -4.16
C ALA A 8 -35.95 -42.21 -4.89
N ARG A 9 -36.54 -42.16 -6.09
CA ARG A 9 -36.71 -43.36 -6.96
C ARG A 9 -35.69 -43.43 -8.10
N SER A 10 -34.80 -42.47 -8.22
CA SER A 10 -33.83 -42.40 -9.32
C SER A 10 -32.48 -41.93 -8.82
N ILE A 11 -31.58 -42.85 -8.54
CA ILE A 11 -30.16 -42.81 -8.90
C ILE A 11 -29.60 -44.14 -8.42
N GLY A 12 -29.20 -44.96 -9.40
CA GLY A 12 -28.93 -46.37 -9.26
C GLY A 12 -27.80 -46.67 -8.27
N CYS A 13 -28.11 -47.47 -7.27
CA CYS A 13 -27.11 -48.22 -6.52
C CYS A 13 -26.82 -49.53 -7.27
N ARG A 14 -26.02 -49.44 -8.33
CA ARG A 14 -25.40 -50.59 -8.99
C ARG A 14 -23.97 -50.22 -9.38
N ILE A 15 -23.07 -50.30 -8.42
CA ILE A 15 -21.65 -50.51 -8.71
C ILE A 15 -21.29 -51.87 -8.10
N ARG A 16 -21.33 -52.88 -8.97
CA ARG A 16 -20.85 -54.24 -8.72
C ARG A 16 -19.36 -54.24 -9.10
N PHE A 17 -18.48 -54.21 -8.11
CA PHE A 17 -17.08 -54.56 -8.34
C PHE A 17 -16.92 -56.06 -8.11
N SER A 18 -16.68 -56.77 -9.21
CA SER A 18 -16.44 -58.19 -9.30
C SER A 18 -14.93 -58.42 -9.26
N THR A 19 -14.42 -59.06 -8.21
CA THR A 19 -13.16 -59.80 -8.26
C THR A 19 -13.29 -61.10 -7.47
N SER A 20 -13.50 -62.18 -8.23
CA SER A 20 -12.97 -63.54 -8.05
C SER A 20 -12.57 -63.99 -6.64
N SER A 21 -13.36 -64.91 -6.06
CA SER A 21 -12.85 -66.12 -5.38
C SER A 21 -13.99 -66.88 -4.69
N SER A 22 -14.04 -68.18 -4.92
CA SER A 22 -15.07 -69.13 -4.51
C SER A 22 -15.41 -69.12 -3.01
N ARG A 23 -16.69 -68.95 -2.66
CA ARG A 23 -17.38 -69.77 -1.64
C ARG A 23 -18.85 -69.41 -1.50
N ARG A 24 -19.69 -70.45 -1.61
CA ARG A 24 -20.95 -70.68 -0.88
C ARG A 24 -22.02 -69.60 -1.06
N THR A 25 -23.00 -69.92 -1.89
CA THR A 25 -24.34 -69.31 -1.91
C THR A 25 -25.02 -69.55 -0.55
N VAL A 26 -24.70 -68.72 0.44
CA VAL A 26 -25.58 -68.54 1.60
C VAL A 26 -26.58 -67.48 1.19
N GLY A 27 -27.83 -67.90 1.01
CA GLY A 27 -28.94 -66.98 0.77
C GLY A 27 -28.99 -65.94 1.89
N THR A 28 -28.54 -64.73 1.59
CA THR A 28 -28.84 -63.58 2.45
C THR A 28 -30.35 -63.33 2.33
N PRO A 29 -31.13 -63.38 3.42
CA PRO A 29 -32.51 -62.94 3.36
C PRO A 29 -32.53 -61.47 2.94
N ALA A 30 -33.39 -61.13 1.98
CA ALA A 30 -33.55 -59.76 1.52
C ALA A 30 -33.81 -58.85 2.73
N PRO A 31 -33.11 -57.71 2.87
CA PRO A 31 -33.28 -56.83 4.02
C PRO A 31 -34.74 -56.38 4.12
N SER A 32 -35.37 -56.66 5.26
CA SER A 32 -36.76 -56.27 5.53
C SER A 32 -36.93 -54.76 5.30
N ALA A 33 -38.12 -54.32 4.87
CA ALA A 33 -38.40 -52.92 4.54
C ALA A 33 -38.11 -51.92 5.69
N ALA A 34 -38.00 -52.41 6.93
CA ALA A 34 -37.60 -51.64 8.11
C ALA A 34 -36.09 -51.27 8.10
N SER A 35 -35.21 -52.21 7.75
CA SER A 35 -33.75 -51.99 7.73
C SER A 35 -33.32 -50.99 6.66
N ARG A 36 -33.99 -51.00 5.49
CA ARG A 36 -33.75 -50.03 4.40
C ARG A 36 -34.15 -48.60 4.79
N ARG A 37 -35.24 -48.42 5.54
CA ARG A 37 -35.66 -47.11 6.05
C ARG A 37 -34.70 -46.57 7.12
N ALA A 38 -34.21 -47.43 8.02
CA ALA A 38 -33.24 -47.05 9.04
C ALA A 38 -31.90 -46.58 8.44
N SER A 39 -31.45 -47.20 7.35
CA SER A 39 -30.23 -46.78 6.65
C SER A 39 -30.37 -45.43 5.96
N CYS A 40 -31.50 -45.18 5.30
CA CYS A 40 -31.77 -43.90 4.62
C CYS A 40 -31.94 -42.74 5.61
N ALA A 41 -32.65 -42.97 6.72
CA ALA A 41 -32.79 -41.98 7.79
C ALA A 41 -31.46 -41.65 8.47
N ARG A 42 -30.54 -42.62 8.61
CA ARG A 42 -29.17 -42.37 9.08
C ARG A 42 -28.34 -41.56 8.08
N TRP A 43 -28.47 -41.84 6.78
CA TRP A 43 -27.75 -41.12 5.74
C TRP A 43 -28.24 -39.67 5.63
N PHE A 44 -29.56 -39.44 5.67
CA PHE A 44 -30.17 -38.12 5.62
C PHE A 44 -29.86 -37.27 6.86
N ARG A 45 -29.80 -37.87 8.06
CA ARG A 45 -29.32 -37.18 9.28
C ARG A 45 -27.85 -36.80 9.22
N ARG A 46 -27.04 -37.55 8.47
CA ARG A 46 -25.60 -37.31 8.33
C ARG A 46 -25.28 -36.24 7.26
N TRP A 47 -26.18 -36.01 6.31
CA TRP A 47 -26.03 -35.05 5.22
C TRP A 47 -27.21 -34.05 5.13
N GLY A 48 -27.82 -33.72 6.28
CA GLY A 48 -28.95 -32.81 6.35
C GLY A 48 -28.56 -31.35 6.03
N PRO A 49 -29.48 -30.55 5.45
CA PRO A 49 -29.23 -29.18 4.99
C PRO A 49 -28.68 -28.24 6.09
N ASP A 50 -29.03 -28.53 7.34
CA ASP A 50 -28.62 -27.84 8.56
C ASP A 50 -27.09 -27.86 8.77
N THR A 51 -26.42 -28.96 8.39
CA THR A 51 -24.96 -29.09 8.54
C THR A 51 -24.18 -28.37 7.45
N MET A 52 -24.73 -28.27 6.23
CA MET A 52 -24.13 -27.53 5.12
C MET A 52 -24.30 -26.03 5.31
N ALA A 53 -25.46 -25.60 5.79
CA ALA A 53 -25.71 -24.21 6.17
C ALA A 53 -24.76 -23.74 7.29
N ALA A 54 -24.51 -24.58 8.30
CA ALA A 54 -23.55 -24.26 9.35
C ALA A 54 -22.11 -24.08 8.83
N ARG A 55 -21.64 -24.96 7.93
CA ARG A 55 -20.31 -24.85 7.31
C ARG A 55 -20.16 -23.62 6.43
N LEU A 56 -21.19 -23.28 5.67
CA LEU A 56 -21.23 -22.06 4.87
C LEU A 56 -21.15 -20.82 5.77
N GLY A 57 -21.87 -20.82 6.89
CA GLY A 57 -21.83 -19.76 7.90
C GLY A 57 -20.42 -19.52 8.45
N THR A 58 -19.72 -20.59 8.82
CA THR A 58 -18.33 -20.50 9.30
C THR A 58 -17.39 -19.90 8.25
N ILE A 59 -17.47 -20.35 6.99
CA ILE A 59 -16.62 -19.82 5.91
C ILE A 59 -16.90 -18.33 5.66
N THR A 60 -18.17 -17.90 5.67
CA THR A 60 -18.50 -16.48 5.54
C THR A 60 -17.95 -15.64 6.69
N GLN A 61 -17.88 -16.20 7.90
CA GLN A 61 -17.35 -15.51 9.06
C GLN A 61 -15.82 -15.41 9.00
N ASP A 62 -15.15 -16.45 8.53
CA ASP A 62 -13.71 -16.44 8.27
C ASP A 62 -13.36 -15.41 7.18
N VAL A 63 -14.13 -15.35 6.08
CA VAL A 63 -13.96 -14.35 5.02
C VAL A 63 -14.17 -12.93 5.54
N ALA A 64 -15.17 -12.71 6.41
CA ALA A 64 -15.39 -11.41 7.02
C ALA A 64 -14.19 -10.97 7.88
N SER A 65 -13.62 -11.90 8.67
CA SER A 65 -12.45 -11.62 9.49
C SER A 65 -11.19 -11.31 8.66
N LEU A 66 -11.00 -12.00 7.53
CA LEU A 66 -9.91 -11.72 6.60
C LEU A 66 -10.07 -10.34 5.96
N ASN A 67 -11.30 -9.96 5.63
CA ASN A 67 -11.57 -8.63 5.07
C ASN A 67 -11.22 -7.52 6.07
N GLU A 68 -11.55 -7.70 7.35
CA GLU A 68 -11.16 -6.80 8.44
C GLU A 68 -9.63 -6.74 8.63
N PHE A 69 -8.93 -7.87 8.42
CA PHE A 69 -7.47 -7.89 8.46
C PHE A 69 -6.88 -7.10 7.28
N ILE A 70 -7.45 -7.24 6.08
CA ILE A 70 -7.02 -6.49 4.88
C ILE A 70 -7.22 -4.99 5.07
N THR A 71 -8.36 -4.56 5.63
CA THR A 71 -8.60 -3.14 5.92
C THR A 71 -7.58 -2.61 6.91
N HIS A 72 -7.29 -3.36 7.98
CA HIS A 72 -6.30 -2.97 8.97
C HIS A 72 -4.87 -2.85 8.38
N LEU A 73 -4.48 -3.75 7.47
CA LEU A 73 -3.19 -3.65 6.77
C LEU A 73 -3.15 -2.43 5.85
N THR A 74 -4.25 -2.16 5.15
CA THR A 74 -4.36 -1.00 4.25
C THR A 74 -4.20 0.31 5.03
N ASP A 75 -4.83 0.44 6.19
CA ASP A 75 -4.71 1.63 7.04
C ASP A 75 -3.27 1.86 7.53
N LYS A 76 -2.55 0.78 7.87
CA LYS A 76 -1.12 0.87 8.25
C LYS A 76 -0.25 1.34 7.09
N ILE A 77 -0.53 0.85 5.87
CA ILE A 77 0.20 1.27 4.67
C ILE A 77 -0.04 2.76 4.41
N GLN A 78 -1.29 3.21 4.48
CA GLN A 78 -1.62 4.63 4.30
C GLN A 78 -0.96 5.50 5.37
N PHE A 79 -1.00 5.09 6.64
CA PHE A 79 -0.32 5.82 7.72
C PHE A 79 1.20 5.96 7.49
N VAL A 80 1.87 4.89 7.08
CA VAL A 80 3.32 4.93 6.78
C VAL A 80 3.60 5.76 5.54
N LEU A 81 2.75 5.66 4.50
CA LEU A 81 2.87 6.49 3.30
C LEU A 81 2.75 7.97 3.65
N ASP A 82 1.72 8.35 4.40
CA ASP A 82 1.47 9.73 4.84
C ASP A 82 2.62 10.26 5.71
N ALA A 83 3.12 9.44 6.64
CA ALA A 83 4.29 9.80 7.44
C ALA A 83 5.55 10.00 6.57
N THR A 84 5.77 9.13 5.59
CA THR A 84 6.90 9.21 4.66
C THR A 84 6.80 10.47 3.80
N LEU A 85 5.62 10.76 3.24
CA LEU A 85 5.36 11.97 2.46
C LEU A 85 5.52 13.23 3.30
N GLY A 86 5.06 13.21 4.56
CA GLY A 86 5.27 14.29 5.52
C GLY A 86 6.75 14.56 5.77
N LEU A 87 7.54 13.51 6.03
CA LEU A 87 8.99 13.62 6.21
C LEU A 87 9.70 14.15 4.97
N ILE A 88 9.31 13.67 3.77
CA ILE A 88 9.85 14.16 2.50
C ILE A 88 9.57 15.65 2.34
N ASN A 89 8.34 16.09 2.61
CA ASN A 89 7.97 17.50 2.45
C ASN A 89 8.73 18.41 3.43
N ILE A 90 8.93 17.96 4.68
CA ILE A 90 9.76 18.67 5.67
C ILE A 90 11.21 18.78 5.16
N ALA A 91 11.81 17.68 4.69
CA ALA A 91 13.17 17.69 4.18
C ALA A 91 13.32 18.56 2.90
N GLN A 92 12.35 18.52 2.00
CA GLN A 92 12.34 19.35 0.79
C GLN A 92 12.22 20.84 1.12
N SER A 93 11.42 21.19 2.14
CA SER A 93 11.25 22.56 2.59
C SER A 93 12.57 23.18 3.08
N ASP A 94 13.43 22.40 3.74
CA ASP A 94 14.74 22.85 4.18
C ASP A 94 15.75 22.95 3.02
N LEU A 95 15.70 22.03 2.06
CA LEU A 95 16.52 22.14 0.85
C LEU A 95 16.19 23.39 0.03
N MET A 96 14.90 23.73 -0.13
CA MET A 96 14.50 24.95 -0.84
C MET A 96 15.01 26.22 -0.15
N LYS A 97 15.08 26.25 1.18
CA LYS A 97 15.70 27.36 1.92
C LYS A 97 17.18 27.49 1.57
N VAL A 98 17.93 26.39 1.55
CA VAL A 98 19.36 26.43 1.24
C VAL A 98 19.62 26.89 -0.21
N LEU A 99 18.88 26.35 -1.18
CA LEU A 99 19.06 26.69 -2.60
C LEU A 99 18.75 28.17 -2.88
N THR A 100 17.73 28.73 -2.23
CA THR A 100 17.42 30.15 -2.34
C THR A 100 18.49 31.03 -1.68
N ILE A 101 19.01 30.65 -0.51
CA ILE A 101 20.12 31.36 0.16
C ILE A 101 21.36 31.42 -0.72
N VAL A 102 21.77 30.29 -1.31
CA VAL A 102 22.93 30.22 -2.21
C VAL A 102 22.72 31.12 -3.43
N SER A 103 21.52 31.15 -3.98
CA SER A 103 21.18 31.99 -5.14
C SER A 103 21.24 33.48 -4.80
N VAL A 104 20.67 33.89 -3.67
CA VAL A 104 20.67 35.29 -3.20
C VAL A 104 22.09 35.77 -2.91
N ILE A 105 22.99 34.91 -2.43
CA ILE A 105 24.41 35.25 -2.20
C ILE A 105 25.20 35.29 -3.52
N GLY A 106 24.90 34.40 -4.48
CA GLY A 106 25.67 34.26 -5.72
C GLY A 106 25.30 35.26 -6.82
N ILE A 107 24.03 35.65 -6.93
CA ILE A 107 23.55 36.52 -8.01
C ILE A 107 24.15 37.93 -7.97
N PRO A 108 24.17 38.67 -6.84
CA PRO A 108 24.67 40.04 -6.81
C PRO A 108 26.18 40.17 -7.13
N PRO A 109 27.07 39.33 -6.57
CA PRO A 109 28.49 39.32 -6.97
C PRO A 109 28.69 39.03 -8.46
N THR A 110 27.92 38.09 -9.02
CA THR A 110 28.00 37.74 -10.45
C THR A 110 27.56 38.90 -11.33
N LEU A 111 26.51 39.62 -10.93
CA LEU A 111 26.01 40.79 -11.64
C LEU A 111 27.01 41.95 -11.59
N ILE A 112 27.61 42.23 -10.43
CA ILE A 112 28.66 43.25 -10.28
C ILE A 112 29.90 42.87 -11.10
N ALA A 113 30.35 41.62 -11.01
CA ALA A 113 31.46 41.12 -11.81
C ALA A 113 31.18 41.21 -13.33
N GLY A 114 29.93 40.96 -13.75
CA GLY A 114 29.49 41.13 -15.13
C GLY A 114 29.55 42.59 -15.60
N ILE A 115 29.03 43.53 -14.80
CA ILE A 115 29.06 44.97 -15.10
C ILE A 115 30.51 45.48 -15.18
N TYR A 116 31.36 45.10 -14.23
CA TYR A 116 32.78 45.49 -14.21
C TYR A 116 33.63 44.74 -15.26
N GLY A 117 33.18 43.59 -15.75
CA GLY A 117 33.81 42.83 -16.83
C GLY A 117 33.48 43.38 -18.23
N MET A 118 32.51 44.28 -18.36
CA MET A 118 32.19 44.96 -19.60
C MET A 118 33.20 46.10 -19.88
N ASN A 119 33.90 46.03 -21.02
CA ASN A 119 34.93 46.98 -21.46
C ASN A 119 34.36 48.36 -21.87
N PHE A 120 33.76 49.13 -20.97
CA PHE A 120 33.34 50.50 -21.27
C PHE A 120 34.44 51.51 -20.88
N VAL A 121 35.02 52.14 -21.92
CA VAL A 121 36.14 53.12 -21.86
C VAL A 121 35.82 54.43 -21.12
N ARG A 122 34.55 54.71 -20.79
CA ARG A 122 34.14 55.88 -19.98
C ARG A 122 33.09 55.47 -18.95
N MET A 123 33.54 54.89 -17.84
CA MET A 123 32.74 54.86 -16.61
C MET A 123 33.22 55.99 -15.70
N PRO A 124 32.39 56.99 -15.34
CA PRO A 124 32.79 58.11 -14.48
C PRO A 124 33.26 57.66 -13.07
N GLU A 125 32.86 56.45 -12.65
CA GLU A 125 33.27 55.80 -11.40
C GLU A 125 34.74 55.33 -11.41
N LEU A 126 35.31 55.07 -12.60
CA LEU A 126 36.70 54.59 -12.77
C LEU A 126 37.72 55.74 -12.78
N HIS A 127 37.27 56.99 -12.95
CA HIS A 127 38.16 58.15 -12.91
C HIS A 127 38.61 58.50 -11.48
N TRP A 128 37.95 57.93 -10.46
CA TRP A 128 38.35 58.04 -9.07
C TRP A 128 39.36 56.93 -8.73
N ALA A 129 40.47 57.28 -8.08
CA ALA A 129 41.56 56.36 -7.72
C ALA A 129 41.11 55.11 -6.94
N PHE A 130 39.92 55.14 -6.32
CA PHE A 130 39.37 54.05 -5.50
C PHE A 130 38.26 53.24 -6.20
N GLY A 131 37.92 53.48 -7.47
CA GLY A 131 36.82 52.79 -8.14
C GLY A 131 36.97 51.26 -8.18
N TYR A 132 38.20 50.76 -8.41
CA TYR A 132 38.50 49.33 -8.38
C TYR A 132 38.35 48.72 -6.97
N ALA A 133 38.85 49.44 -5.95
CA ALA A 133 38.72 49.02 -4.56
C ALA A 133 37.26 49.04 -4.10
N TYR A 134 36.46 50.00 -4.56
CA TYR A 134 35.03 50.10 -4.28
C TYR A 134 34.24 48.94 -4.88
N GLY A 135 34.49 48.57 -6.14
CA GLY A 135 33.86 47.40 -6.78
C GLY A 135 34.18 46.08 -6.06
N LEU A 136 35.44 45.87 -5.68
CA LEU A 136 35.85 44.74 -4.84
C LEU A 136 35.15 44.73 -3.48
N THR A 137 35.05 45.91 -2.84
CA THR A 137 34.36 46.04 -1.56
C THR A 137 32.87 45.73 -1.71
N LEU A 138 32.22 46.16 -2.79
CA LEU A 138 30.82 45.86 -3.10
C LEU A 138 30.58 44.36 -3.30
N ILE A 139 31.47 43.65 -3.99
CA ILE A 139 31.41 42.19 -4.16
C ILE A 139 31.50 41.48 -2.80
N VAL A 140 32.46 41.88 -1.96
CA VAL A 140 32.64 41.30 -0.61
C VAL A 140 31.43 41.61 0.28
N VAL A 141 30.95 42.86 0.27
CA VAL A 141 29.80 43.29 1.07
C VAL A 141 28.55 42.53 0.65
N THR A 142 28.29 42.37 -0.65
CA THR A 142 27.12 41.64 -1.13
C THR A 142 27.19 40.13 -0.89
N GLY A 143 28.39 39.54 -0.84
CA GLY A 143 28.57 38.14 -0.43
C GLY A 143 28.42 37.92 1.09
N VAL A 144 28.91 38.85 1.92
CA VAL A 144 28.97 38.71 3.39
C VAL A 144 27.71 39.25 4.08
N ALA A 145 27.05 40.28 3.55
CA ALA A 145 25.86 40.87 4.15
C ALA A 145 24.71 39.88 4.33
N PRO A 146 24.37 39.01 3.34
CA PRO A 146 23.34 38.00 3.53
C PRO A 146 23.77 36.94 4.55
N LEU A 147 25.04 36.51 4.56
CA LEU A 147 25.56 35.57 5.55
C LEU A 147 25.39 36.07 6.98
N PHE A 148 25.69 37.35 7.22
CA PHE A 148 25.53 37.97 8.54
C PHE A 148 24.05 38.09 8.93
N TRP A 149 23.18 38.42 7.97
CA TRP A 149 21.74 38.52 8.18
C TRP A 149 21.09 37.16 8.49
N PHE A 150 21.47 36.10 7.77
CA PHE A 150 21.02 34.72 8.02
C PHE A 150 21.51 34.20 9.37
N ARG A 151 22.76 34.51 9.74
CA ARG A 151 23.32 34.16 11.05
C ARG A 151 22.56 34.82 12.21
N LYS A 152 22.08 36.06 12.03
CA LYS A 152 21.25 36.75 13.04
C LYS A 152 19.84 36.18 13.17
N LYS A 153 19.29 35.56 12.13
CA LYS A 153 17.95 34.97 12.15
C LYS A 153 17.90 33.59 12.79
N GLY A 154 19.04 32.98 13.11
CA GLY A 154 19.09 31.64 13.71
C GLY A 154 18.55 30.55 12.78
N TRP A 155 18.63 30.78 11.46
CA TRP A 155 18.23 29.80 10.43
C TRP A 155 19.38 28.86 10.05
N LEU A 156 20.53 29.01 10.71
CA LEU A 156 21.68 28.11 10.68
C LEU A 156 21.86 27.50 12.07
#